data_AF-A0A950YI17-F1
#
_entry.id   AF-A0A950YI17-F1
#
_cell.length_a   1.000
_cell.length_b   1.000
_cell.length_c   1.000
_cell.angle_alpha   90.00
_cell.angle_beta   90.00
_cell.angle_gamma   90.00
#
_symmetry.space_group_name_H-M   'P 1'
#
loop_
_entity.id
_entity.type
_entity.pdbx_description
1 polymer ?
#
loop_
_entity_poly.entity_id
_entity_poly.type
_entity_poly.pdbx_seq_one_letter_code
_entity_poly.pdbx_strand_id
1 'polypeptide(L)' 'SAIGLSTMLAIGPDRFHEMLAGFHEVDEHFRGAPFARNLPMLMGLLGVWSGDFFGAQTVGVMPYEQYLKRFPA' A
#
# COMPACT_ATOMS: atom_id res chain seq x y z
N SER A 1 -10.27 -10.29 -4.18
CA SER A 1 -10.81 -11.47 -3.47
C SER A 1 -12.29 -11.25 -3.15
N ALA A 2 -13.07 -12.32 -2.93
CA ALA A 2 -14.48 -12.27 -2.55
C ALA A 2 -14.76 -11.47 -1.25
N ILE A 3 -13.75 -11.29 -0.40
CA ILE A 3 -13.81 -10.44 0.80
C ILE A 3 -14.19 -8.98 0.46
N GLY A 4 -13.85 -8.50 -0.74
CA GLY A 4 -14.14 -7.12 -1.17
C GLY A 4 -15.60 -6.85 -1.58
N LEU A 5 -16.50 -7.83 -1.47
CA LEU A 5 -17.89 -7.69 -1.89
C LEU A 5 -18.62 -6.55 -1.17
N SER A 6 -18.42 -6.40 0.14
CA SER A 6 -19.02 -5.31 0.92
C SER A 6 -18.55 -3.94 0.45
N THR A 7 -17.26 -3.82 0.09
CA THR A 7 -16.69 -2.60 -0.49
C THR A 7 -17.29 -2.30 -1.86
N MET A 8 -17.39 -3.30 -2.75
CA MET A 8 -17.99 -3.14 -4.08
C MET A 8 -19.45 -2.67 -3.99
N LEU A 9 -20.23 -3.22 -3.06
CA LEU A 9 -21.61 -2.77 -2.81
C LEU A 9 -21.66 -1.32 -2.30
N ALA A 10 -20.69 -0.90 -1.50
CA ALA A 10 -20.64 0.45 -0.91
C ALA A 10 -20.22 1.54 -1.91
N ILE A 11 -19.28 1.27 -2.81
CA ILE A 11 -18.73 2.27 -3.75
C ILE A 11 -19.20 2.08 -5.21
N GLY A 12 -19.93 1.00 -5.47
CA GLY A 12 -20.37 0.60 -6.81
C GLY A 12 -19.31 -0.19 -7.58
N PRO A 13 -19.74 -0.98 -8.59
CA PRO A 13 -18.85 -1.86 -9.34
C PRO A 13 -17.79 -1.10 -10.14
N ASP A 14 -18.11 0.06 -10.71
CA ASP A 14 -17.16 0.82 -11.54
C ASP A 14 -15.99 1.37 -10.71
N ARG A 15 -16.29 2.02 -9.57
CA ARG A 15 -15.26 2.52 -8.65
C ARG A 15 -14.45 1.39 -8.02
N PHE A 16 -15.06 0.24 -7.80
CA PHE A 16 -14.33 -0.94 -7.34
C PHE A 16 -13.34 -1.44 -8.40
N HIS A 17 -13.71 -1.44 -9.68
CA HIS A 17 -12.77 -1.76 -10.76
C HIS A 17 -11.65 -0.74 -10.89
N GLU A 18 -11.95 0.56 -10.79
CA GLU A 18 -10.91 1.61 -10.78
C GLU A 18 -9.92 1.42 -9.63
N MET A 19 -10.41 1.10 -8.43
CA MET A 19 -9.55 0.79 -7.28
C MET A 19 -8.65 -0.42 -7.56
N LEU A 20 -9.19 -1.50 -8.15
CA LEU A 20 -8.40 -2.66 -8.52
C LEU A 20 -7.38 -2.37 -9.62
N ALA A 21 -7.72 -1.52 -10.58
CA ALA A 21 -6.79 -1.07 -11.62
C ALA A 21 -5.61 -0.31 -11.01
N GLY A 22 -5.86 0.57 -10.04
CA GLY A 22 -4.80 1.26 -9.31
C GLY A 22 -3.88 0.30 -8.55
N PHE A 23 -4.42 -0.75 -7.93
CA PHE A 23 -3.58 -1.79 -7.32
C PHE A 23 -2.75 -2.55 -8.37
N HIS A 24 -3.32 -2.87 -9.51
CA HIS A 24 -2.60 -3.53 -10.59
C HIS A 24 -1.46 -2.67 -11.16
N GLU A 25 -1.64 -1.35 -11.26
CA GLU A 25 -0.56 -0.43 -11.64
C GLU A 25 0.62 -0.47 -10.66
N VAL A 26 0.34 -0.56 -9.36
CA VAL A 26 1.38 -0.70 -8.33
C VAL A 26 2.10 -2.05 -8.46
N ASP A 27 1.36 -3.13 -8.75
CA ASP A 27 1.95 -4.46 -8.97
C ASP A 27 2.88 -4.49 -10.18
N GLU A 28 2.46 -3.89 -11.30
CA GLU A 28 3.27 -3.79 -12.51
C GLU A 28 4.50 -2.89 -12.31
N HIS A 29 4.36 -1.79 -11.56
CA HIS A 29 5.50 -0.97 -11.14
C HIS A 29 6.49 -1.76 -10.29
N PHE A 30 5.99 -2.51 -9.31
CA PHE A 30 6.84 -3.34 -8.46
C PHE A 30 7.60 -4.41 -9.27
N ARG A 31 6.94 -5.01 -10.27
CA ARG A 31 7.52 -6.05 -11.14
C ARG A 31 8.54 -5.50 -12.14
N GLY A 32 8.26 -4.35 -12.75
CA GLY A 32 8.99 -3.84 -13.92
C GLY A 32 9.99 -2.70 -13.64
N ALA A 33 9.84 -1.95 -12.56
CA ALA A 33 10.68 -0.79 -12.31
C ALA A 33 12.10 -1.17 -11.81
N PRO A 34 13.16 -0.47 -12.27
CA PRO A 34 14.50 -0.63 -11.71
C PRO A 34 14.50 -0.38 -10.21
N PHE A 35 15.27 -1.16 -9.44
CA PHE A 35 15.28 -1.11 -7.98
C PHE A 35 15.45 0.29 -7.38
N ALA A 36 16.34 1.11 -7.94
CA ALA A 36 16.56 2.49 -7.48
C ALA A 36 15.35 3.43 -7.68
N ARG A 37 14.33 3.01 -8.44
CA ARG A 37 13.08 3.76 -8.69
C ARG A 37 11.83 2.97 -8.29
N ASN A 38 12.01 1.83 -7.64
CA ASN A 38 10.94 0.95 -7.24
C ASN A 38 10.50 1.31 -5.81
N LEU A 39 9.39 2.03 -5.72
CA LEU A 39 8.92 2.61 -4.45
C LEU A 39 8.64 1.53 -3.38
N PRO A 40 7.86 0.45 -3.66
CA PRO A 40 7.65 -0.60 -2.67
C PRO A 40 8.96 -1.29 -2.22
N MET A 41 9.90 -1.50 -3.15
CA MET A 41 11.20 -2.11 -2.84
C MET A 41 12.05 -1.22 -1.93
N LEU A 42 12.14 0.08 -2.23
CA LEU A 42 12.86 1.04 -1.40
C LEU A 42 12.22 1.19 -0.01
N MET A 43 10.88 1.22 0.07
CA MET A 43 10.16 1.26 1.35
C MET A 43 10.46 0.01 2.20
N GLY A 44 10.51 -1.17 1.58
CA GLY A 44 10.91 -2.41 2.27
C GLY A 44 12.35 -2.37 2.77
N LEU A 45 13.28 -1.88 1.96
CA LEU A 45 14.69 -1.72 2.36
C LEU A 45 14.88 -0.76 3.52
N LEU A 46 14.14 0.35 3.55
CA LEU A 46 14.16 1.28 4.68
C LEU A 46 13.62 0.63 5.96
N GLY A 47 12.63 -0.27 5.84
CA GLY A 47 12.15 -1.08 6.95
C GLY A 47 13.24 -1.99 7.52
N VAL A 48 13.92 -2.76 6.66
CA VAL A 48 15.05 -3.63 7.05
C VAL A 48 16.19 -2.80 7.66
N TRP A 49 16.53 -1.69 7.02
CA TRP A 49 17.57 -0.78 7.52
C TRP A 49 17.25 -0.26 8.92
N SER A 50 16.03 0.25 9.12
CA SER A 50 15.62 0.84 10.39
C SER A 50 15.44 -0.23 11.49
N GLY A 51 14.91 -1.41 11.14
CA GLY A 51 14.72 -2.51 12.08
C GLY A 51 16.04 -3.19 12.48
N ASP A 52 16.83 -3.64 11.51
CA ASP A 52 17.98 -4.50 11.76
C ASP A 52 19.24 -3.73 12.17
N PHE A 53 19.41 -2.49 11.67
CA PHE A 53 20.62 -1.70 11.92
C PHE A 53 20.41 -0.62 12.99
N PHE A 54 19.20 -0.05 13.11
CA PHE A 54 18.89 0.97 14.11
C PHE A 54 18.04 0.43 15.27
N GLY A 55 17.58 -0.82 15.21
CA GLY A 55 16.79 -1.44 16.27
C GLY A 55 15.39 -0.85 16.42
N ALA A 56 14.85 -0.16 15.41
CA ALA A 56 13.51 0.40 15.46
C ALA A 56 12.47 -0.72 15.45
N GLN A 57 11.72 -0.86 16.54
CA GLN A 57 10.73 -1.93 16.72
C GLN A 57 9.34 -1.60 16.18
N THR A 58 9.11 -0.35 15.77
CA THR A 58 7.80 0.15 15.35
C THR A 58 7.91 1.03 14.11
N VAL A 59 6.85 1.06 13.32
CA VAL A 59 6.69 1.96 12.18
C VAL A 59 5.44 2.80 12.41
N GLY A 60 5.62 4.13 12.45
CA GLY A 60 4.50 5.06 12.59
C GLY A 60 3.87 5.37 11.24
N VAL A 61 2.57 5.06 11.07
CA VAL A 61 1.80 5.44 9.89
C VAL A 61 0.88 6.61 10.27
N MET A 62 1.19 7.81 9.76
CA MET A 62 0.52 9.07 10.13
C MET A 62 -0.16 9.71 8.91
N PRO A 63 -1.32 9.21 8.47
CA PRO A 63 -2.06 9.81 7.36
C PRO A 63 -2.70 11.13 7.80
N TYR A 64 -2.51 12.18 7.01
CA TYR A 64 -3.09 13.51 7.26
C TYR A 64 -4.49 13.66 6.64
N GLU A 65 -5.23 12.55 6.56
CA GLU A 65 -6.58 12.48 5.98
C GLU A 65 -7.50 11.68 6.91
N GLN A 66 -8.63 12.28 7.29
CA GLN A 66 -9.59 11.72 8.25
C GLN A 66 -10.26 10.45 7.71
N TYR A 67 -10.51 10.38 6.40
CA TYR A 67 -11.05 9.16 5.79
C TYR A 67 -10.08 7.96 5.90
N LEU A 68 -8.78 8.21 6.07
CA LEU A 68 -7.74 7.20 6.26
C LEU A 68 -7.47 6.87 7.73
N LYS A 69 -8.32 7.30 8.68
CA LYS A 69 -8.11 7.01 10.12
C LYS A 69 -8.01 5.52 10.47
N ARG A 70 -8.55 4.63 9.64
CA ARG A 70 -8.47 3.16 9.81
C ARG A 70 -7.36 2.51 8.99
N PHE A 71 -6.56 3.30 8.28
CA PHE A 71 -5.43 2.79 7.51
C PHE A 71 -4.27 2.29 8.39
N PRO A 72 -3.92 2.95 9.51
CA PRO A 72 -2.89 2.44 10.43
C PRO A 72 -3.30 1.28 11.34
N ALA A 73 -4.59 0.91 11.36
CA ALA A 73 -5.22 0.08 12.38
C ALA A 73 -5.03 -1.43 12.17
#